data_AF-A0A841Q342-F1
#
_entry.id   AF-A0A841Q342-F1
#
_cell.length_a   1.000
_cell.length_b   1.000
_cell.length_c   1.000
_cell.angle_alpha   90.00
_cell.angle_beta   90.00
_cell.angle_gamma   90.00
#
_symmetry.space_group_name_H-M   'P 1'
#
loop_
_entity.id
_entity.type
_entity.pdbx_description
1 polymer ?
#
loop_
_entity_poly.entity_id
_entity_poly.type
_entity_poly.pdbx_seq_one_letter_code
_entity_poly.pdbx_strand_id
1 'polypeptide(L)'
;MISLRVLVPITVSLILVGCQEDEMLLEENQKLKTELTELETELQNKKAELEKMSSNLDDYAETNRKLEQELVEVDNQQENIPLFDVFNEKLFVASDTLSHENLTIAKVKELLGEPNEYDEKPAAHGSGKDITLTYDEATFHFRGENEQAGIRALVIKESFLTTSEGITIGSTQEKVRSTYGEYIYEEYSHDEYDNVISIGGKTGMAFRIIDDHVSEIFIWFSYE
;
A
#
# COMPACT_ATOMS: atom_id res chain seq x y z
N MET A 1 -109.24 -52.20 4.67
CA MET A 1 -108.00 -53.00 4.53
C MET A 1 -107.45 -52.77 3.13
N ILE A 2 -106.22 -52.27 3.04
CA ILE A 2 -105.52 -51.98 1.79
C ILE A 2 -104.41 -53.01 1.60
N SER A 3 -104.22 -53.39 0.34
CA SER A 3 -102.94 -53.67 -0.31
C SER A 3 -102.40 -55.09 -0.28
N LEU A 4 -102.11 -55.60 -1.49
CA LEU A 4 -100.78 -56.12 -1.77
C LEU A 4 -100.51 -56.17 -3.28
N ARG A 5 -99.45 -55.48 -3.74
CA ARG A 5 -98.63 -55.80 -4.92
C ARG A 5 -97.33 -54.99 -4.81
N VAL A 6 -96.15 -55.38 -5.27
CA VAL A 6 -95.52 -56.60 -5.79
C VAL A 6 -94.01 -56.28 -5.69
N LEU A 7 -93.18 -57.27 -5.38
CA LEU A 7 -91.73 -57.18 -5.30
C LEU A 7 -91.11 -57.83 -6.55
N VAL A 8 -90.18 -57.17 -7.25
CA VAL A 8 -89.22 -57.78 -8.20
C VAL A 8 -87.90 -56.96 -8.16
N PRO A 9 -86.72 -57.60 -8.29
CA PRO A 9 -85.46 -57.17 -7.67
C PRO A 9 -84.44 -56.55 -8.63
N ILE A 10 -83.54 -55.72 -8.10
CA ILE A 10 -82.26 -55.33 -8.73
C ILE A 10 -81.21 -55.23 -7.61
N THR A 11 -80.49 -56.32 -7.33
CA THR A 11 -79.36 -56.32 -6.38
C THR A 11 -78.24 -57.21 -6.90
N VAL A 12 -77.59 -56.81 -8.00
CA VAL A 12 -76.28 -57.39 -8.39
C VAL A 12 -75.29 -56.33 -8.89
N SER A 13 -75.71 -55.13 -9.32
CA SER A 13 -74.76 -54.13 -9.85
C SER A 13 -74.04 -53.26 -8.80
N LEU A 14 -74.46 -53.26 -7.53
CA LEU A 14 -73.92 -52.34 -6.52
C LEU A 14 -72.68 -52.86 -5.77
N ILE A 15 -72.38 -54.16 -5.83
CA ILE A 15 -71.25 -54.76 -5.08
C ILE A 15 -69.92 -54.60 -5.84
N LEU A 16 -69.92 -54.46 -7.17
CA LEU A 16 -68.68 -54.30 -7.95
C LEU A 16 -68.15 -52.84 -8.00
N VAL A 17 -69.03 -51.84 -7.86
CA VAL A 17 -68.64 -50.42 -7.99
C VAL A 17 -67.98 -49.89 -6.71
N GLY A 18 -68.45 -50.32 -5.53
CA GLY A 18 -67.88 -49.89 -4.25
C GLY A 18 -66.46 -50.39 -3.96
N CYS A 19 -66.07 -51.55 -4.50
CA CYS A 19 -64.70 -52.07 -4.31
C CYS A 19 -63.64 -51.32 -5.15
N GLN A 20 -64.00 -50.70 -6.28
CA GLN A 20 -63.06 -49.98 -7.14
C GLN A 20 -62.75 -48.56 -6.62
N GLU A 21 -63.73 -47.88 -6.01
CA GLU A 21 -63.54 -46.54 -5.44
C GLU A 21 -62.65 -46.58 -4.17
N ASP A 22 -62.80 -47.59 -3.32
CA ASP A 22 -61.97 -47.76 -2.12
C ASP A 22 -60.51 -48.11 -2.46
N GLU A 23 -60.27 -48.90 -3.52
CA GLU A 23 -58.91 -49.19 -4.01
C GLU A 23 -58.24 -47.94 -4.60
N MET A 24 -58.96 -47.13 -5.38
CA MET A 24 -58.45 -45.86 -5.91
C MET A 24 -58.08 -44.86 -4.80
N LEU A 25 -58.93 -44.72 -3.77
CA LEU A 25 -58.66 -43.85 -2.64
C LEU A 25 -57.48 -44.34 -1.79
N LEU A 26 -57.29 -45.65 -1.69
CA LEU A 26 -56.14 -46.24 -1.01
C LEU A 26 -54.84 -45.95 -1.78
N GLU A 27 -54.86 -46.09 -3.11
CA GLU A 27 -53.72 -45.80 -3.98
C GLU A 27 -53.35 -44.31 -3.94
N GLU A 28 -54.35 -43.42 -3.97
CA GLU A 28 -54.14 -41.97 -3.86
C GLU A 28 -53.58 -41.57 -2.48
N ASN A 29 -54.06 -42.16 -1.39
CA ASN A 29 -53.50 -41.94 -0.05
C ASN A 29 -52.07 -42.47 0.09
N GLN A 30 -51.75 -43.61 -0.52
CA GLN A 30 -50.39 -44.14 -0.54
C GLN A 30 -49.45 -43.24 -1.35
N LYS A 31 -49.92 -42.71 -2.47
CA LYS A 31 -49.19 -41.74 -3.29
C LYS A 31 -48.93 -40.45 -2.53
N LEU A 32 -49.96 -39.85 -1.91
CA LEU A 32 -49.83 -38.64 -1.10
C LEU A 32 -48.89 -38.84 0.09
N LYS A 33 -48.92 -40.01 0.73
CA LYS A 33 -48.00 -40.34 1.83
C LYS A 33 -46.55 -40.44 1.34
N THR A 34 -46.33 -40.97 0.14
CA THR A 34 -45.00 -41.04 -0.48
C THR A 34 -44.49 -39.65 -0.82
N GLU A 35 -45.31 -38.83 -1.49
CA GLU A 35 -44.99 -37.43 -1.82
C GLU A 35 -44.71 -36.59 -0.57
N LEU A 36 -45.46 -36.78 0.52
CA LEU A 36 -45.23 -36.12 1.80
C LEU A 36 -43.87 -36.50 2.38
N THR A 37 -43.51 -37.78 2.33
CA THR A 37 -42.23 -38.29 2.85
C THR A 37 -41.04 -37.74 2.04
N GLU A 38 -41.20 -37.64 0.71
CA GLU A 38 -40.21 -37.04 -0.18
C GLU A 38 -40.01 -35.55 0.12
N LEU A 39 -41.10 -34.79 0.29
CA LEU A 39 -41.07 -33.37 0.64
C LEU A 39 -40.43 -33.13 2.03
N GLU A 40 -40.74 -33.96 3.02
CA GLU A 40 -40.12 -33.88 4.34
C GLU A 40 -38.60 -34.11 4.27
N THR A 41 -38.18 -35.06 3.43
CA THR A 41 -36.76 -35.34 3.19
C THR A 41 -36.07 -34.16 2.49
N GLU A 42 -36.70 -33.59 1.47
CA GLU A 42 -36.17 -32.41 0.76
C GLU A 42 -36.03 -31.21 1.69
N LEU A 43 -37.03 -30.97 2.56
CA LEU A 43 -37.00 -29.88 3.54
C LEU A 43 -35.85 -30.04 4.53
N GLN A 44 -35.60 -31.26 5.02
CA GLN A 44 -34.48 -31.52 5.93
C GLN A 44 -33.13 -31.29 5.26
N ASN A 45 -32.96 -31.73 4.02
CA ASN A 45 -31.74 -31.49 3.25
C ASN A 45 -31.48 -29.99 3.05
N LYS A 46 -32.52 -29.22 2.66
CA LYS A 46 -32.41 -27.76 2.49
C LYS A 46 -32.08 -27.04 3.80
N LYS A 47 -32.62 -27.50 4.94
CA LYS A 47 -32.25 -26.94 6.26
C LYS A 47 -30.77 -27.17 6.59
N ALA A 48 -30.26 -28.37 6.35
CA ALA A 48 -28.86 -28.69 6.57
C ALA A 48 -27.91 -27.88 5.66
N GLU A 49 -28.31 -27.62 4.41
CA GLU A 49 -27.56 -26.71 3.52
C GLU A 49 -27.54 -25.28 4.04
N LEU A 50 -28.68 -24.79 4.56
CA LEU A 50 -28.82 -23.43 5.09
C LEU A 50 -27.99 -23.22 6.37
N GLU A 51 -27.93 -24.23 7.24
CA GLU A 51 -27.06 -24.22 8.43
C GLU A 51 -25.57 -24.17 8.06
N LYS A 52 -25.14 -24.95 7.05
CA LYS A 52 -23.76 -24.90 6.54
C LYS A 52 -23.42 -23.52 5.96
N MET A 53 -24.34 -22.93 5.18
CA MET A 53 -24.16 -21.58 4.65
C MET A 53 -24.06 -20.52 5.75
N SER A 54 -24.86 -20.64 6.82
CA SER A 54 -24.79 -19.73 7.96
C SER A 54 -23.45 -19.83 8.69
N SER A 55 -22.95 -21.05 8.94
CA SER A 55 -21.63 -21.26 9.55
C SER A 55 -20.51 -20.63 8.73
N ASN A 56 -20.53 -20.80 7.40
CA ASN A 56 -19.55 -20.17 6.53
C ASN A 56 -19.62 -18.64 6.60
N LEU A 57 -20.82 -18.07 6.74
CA LEU A 57 -21.01 -16.62 6.87
C LEU A 57 -20.38 -16.08 8.17
N ASP A 58 -20.52 -16.82 9.26
CA ASP A 58 -19.90 -16.48 10.55
C ASP A 58 -18.36 -16.51 10.46
N ASP A 59 -17.81 -17.52 9.77
CA ASP A 59 -16.36 -17.62 9.51
C ASP A 59 -15.84 -16.43 8.66
N TYR A 60 -16.61 -16.01 7.65
CA TYR A 60 -16.29 -14.82 6.85
C TYR A 60 -16.35 -13.53 7.68
N ALA A 61 -17.34 -13.40 8.57
CA ALA A 61 -17.47 -12.24 9.44
C ALA A 61 -16.30 -12.14 10.43
N GLU A 62 -15.85 -13.28 10.99
CA GLU A 62 -14.68 -13.31 11.87
C GLU A 62 -13.39 -12.96 11.12
N THR A 63 -13.22 -13.46 9.90
CA THR A 63 -12.06 -13.16 9.05
C THR A 63 -12.01 -11.67 8.70
N ASN A 64 -13.13 -11.07 8.30
CA ASN A 64 -13.21 -9.64 8.00
C ASN A 64 -12.88 -8.79 9.23
N ARG A 65 -13.37 -9.17 10.41
CA ARG A 65 -13.06 -8.46 11.66
C ARG A 65 -11.57 -8.51 11.98
N LYS A 66 -10.89 -9.65 11.75
CA LYS A 66 -9.42 -9.76 11.93
C LYS A 66 -8.68 -8.86 10.94
N LEU A 67 -9.08 -8.86 9.67
CA LEU A 67 -8.49 -7.99 8.64
C LEU A 67 -8.70 -6.51 8.96
N GLU A 68 -9.87 -6.11 9.44
CA GLU A 68 -10.14 -4.74 9.89
C GLU A 68 -9.24 -4.34 11.06
N GLN A 69 -8.96 -5.25 11.99
CA GLN A 69 -8.03 -5.01 13.10
C GLN A 69 -6.58 -4.88 12.61
N GLU A 70 -6.13 -5.76 11.73
CA GLU A 70 -4.80 -5.68 11.11
C GLU A 70 -4.63 -4.39 10.30
N LEU A 71 -5.65 -3.96 9.55
CA LEU A 71 -5.66 -2.69 8.83
C LEU A 71 -5.49 -1.49 9.77
N VAL A 72 -6.18 -1.49 10.92
CA VAL A 72 -6.03 -0.43 11.92
C VAL A 72 -4.64 -0.46 12.57
N GLU A 73 -4.07 -1.63 12.81
CA GLU A 73 -2.71 -1.75 13.35
C GLU A 73 -1.65 -1.24 12.35
N VAL A 74 -1.80 -1.56 11.06
CA VAL A 74 -0.92 -1.04 9.99
C VAL A 74 -1.04 0.47 9.85
N ASP A 75 -2.25 1.03 9.88
CA ASP A 75 -2.49 2.48 9.75
C ASP A 75 -1.85 3.26 10.93
N ASN A 76 -1.99 2.74 12.16
CA ASN A 76 -1.34 3.32 13.35
C ASN A 76 0.19 3.19 13.33
N GLN A 77 0.73 2.14 12.71
CA GLN A 77 2.18 2.02 12.50
C GLN A 77 2.68 3.03 11.46
N GLN A 78 1.89 3.33 10.44
CA GLN A 78 2.24 4.27 9.38
C GLN A 78 2.21 5.74 9.85
N GLU A 79 1.32 6.10 10.78
CA GLU A 79 1.27 7.45 11.37
C GLU A 79 2.46 7.80 12.29
N ASN A 80 3.19 6.81 12.81
CA ASN A 80 4.30 7.02 13.75
C ASN A 80 5.68 6.96 13.09
N ILE A 81 5.75 6.95 11.76
CA ILE A 81 7.00 6.95 11.06
C ILE A 81 7.52 8.39 10.95
N PRO A 82 8.68 8.74 11.55
CA PRO A 82 9.25 10.07 11.42
C PRO A 82 9.63 10.34 9.96
N LEU A 83 9.03 11.38 9.38
CA LEU A 83 9.29 11.78 8.01
C LEU A 83 10.48 12.73 7.95
N PHE A 84 11.53 12.34 7.23
CA PHE A 84 12.64 13.23 6.93
C PHE A 84 12.23 14.25 5.86
N ASP A 85 12.31 15.53 6.21
CA ASP A 85 12.07 16.63 5.28
C ASP A 85 13.40 17.34 4.95
N VAL A 86 13.99 16.97 3.82
CA VAL A 86 15.26 17.54 3.35
C VAL A 86 15.19 19.05 3.12
N PHE A 87 14.01 19.65 2.95
CA PHE A 87 13.89 21.11 2.77
C PHE A 87 14.19 21.88 4.06
N ASN A 88 14.09 21.22 5.21
CA ASN A 88 14.48 21.78 6.51
C ASN A 88 15.99 21.62 6.79
N GLU A 89 16.68 20.77 6.02
CA GLU A 89 18.12 20.58 6.13
C GLU A 89 18.85 21.86 5.73
N LYS A 90 19.81 22.28 6.56
CA LYS A 90 20.64 23.45 6.31
C LYS A 90 22.08 23.01 6.16
N LEU A 91 22.80 23.71 5.30
CA LEU A 91 24.21 23.45 5.08
C LEU A 91 25.02 24.66 5.53
N PHE A 92 25.99 24.42 6.39
CA PHE A 92 26.89 25.45 6.90
C PHE A 92 28.20 25.41 6.14
N VAL A 93 28.60 26.55 5.56
CA VAL A 93 29.89 26.73 4.88
C VAL A 93 30.51 28.03 5.39
N ALA A 94 31.71 27.93 5.96
CA ALA A 94 32.38 29.06 6.62
C ALA A 94 31.44 29.81 7.61
N SER A 95 31.02 31.03 7.27
CA SER A 95 30.09 31.85 8.07
C SER A 95 28.68 31.96 7.47
N ASP A 96 28.42 31.26 6.36
CA ASP A 96 27.16 31.27 5.63
C ASP A 96 26.29 30.07 6.00
N THR A 97 24.98 30.27 5.87
CA THR A 97 23.97 29.22 6.00
C THR A 97 23.21 29.09 4.68
N LEU A 98 23.28 27.90 4.10
CA LEU A 98 22.61 27.55 2.86
C LEU A 98 21.37 26.73 3.17
N SER A 99 20.25 27.13 2.61
CA SER A 99 19.00 26.38 2.58
C SER A 99 18.59 26.14 1.14
N HIS A 100 17.67 25.22 0.92
CA HIS A 100 17.12 24.97 -0.42
C HIS A 100 16.67 26.27 -1.13
N GLU A 101 16.03 27.19 -0.40
CA GLU A 101 15.48 28.42 -0.96
C GLU A 101 16.53 29.46 -1.37
N ASN A 102 17.72 29.45 -0.75
CA ASN A 102 18.75 30.46 -0.99
C ASN A 102 19.95 29.94 -1.80
N LEU A 103 20.02 28.62 -2.04
CA LEU A 103 21.06 27.99 -2.83
C LEU A 103 20.78 28.18 -4.33
N THR A 104 21.28 29.29 -4.86
CA THR A 104 21.22 29.66 -6.28
C THR A 104 22.59 29.57 -6.95
N ILE A 105 22.65 29.63 -8.28
CA ILE A 105 23.92 29.70 -9.02
C ILE A 105 24.76 30.88 -8.54
N ALA A 106 24.15 32.07 -8.39
CA ALA A 106 24.85 33.25 -7.91
C ALA A 106 25.45 33.04 -6.52
N LYS A 107 24.70 32.42 -5.59
CA LYS A 107 25.18 32.15 -4.23
C LYS A 107 26.33 31.13 -4.22
N VAL A 108 26.25 30.09 -5.04
CA VAL A 108 27.35 29.11 -5.15
C VAL A 108 28.61 29.78 -5.71
N LYS A 109 28.49 30.63 -6.72
CA LYS A 109 29.62 31.39 -7.26
C LYS A 109 30.21 32.41 -6.29
N GLU A 110 29.37 33.06 -5.48
CA GLU A 110 29.82 33.95 -4.41
C GLU A 110 30.71 33.20 -3.41
N LEU A 111 30.34 31.95 -3.09
CA LEU A 111 31.00 31.14 -2.08
C LEU A 111 32.28 30.44 -2.58
N LEU A 112 32.22 29.86 -3.78
CA LEU A 112 33.26 28.96 -4.30
C LEU A 112 34.04 29.54 -5.48
N GLY A 113 33.64 30.72 -5.99
CA GLY A 113 34.20 31.31 -7.20
C GLY A 113 33.60 30.70 -8.48
N GLU A 114 34.32 30.83 -9.59
CA GLU A 114 33.88 30.22 -10.86
C GLU A 114 34.12 28.71 -10.86
N PRO A 115 33.22 27.90 -11.44
CA PRO A 115 33.37 26.46 -11.47
C PRO A 115 34.48 26.02 -12.42
N ASN A 116 35.03 24.84 -12.16
CA ASN A 116 35.96 24.15 -13.06
C ASN A 116 35.27 23.74 -14.37
N GLU A 117 33.99 23.38 -14.30
CA GLU A 117 33.15 23.04 -15.45
C GLU A 117 31.73 23.61 -15.31
N TYR A 118 31.20 24.11 -16.41
CA TYR A 118 29.81 24.57 -16.55
C TYR A 118 29.16 23.82 -17.71
N ASP A 119 28.09 23.07 -17.42
CA ASP A 119 27.29 22.36 -18.42
C ASP A 119 25.83 22.83 -18.35
N GLU A 120 25.23 23.05 -19.52
CA GLU A 120 23.86 23.52 -19.66
C GLU A 120 23.17 22.78 -20.80
N LYS A 121 22.08 22.11 -20.47
CA LYS A 121 21.32 21.29 -21.43
C LYS A 121 19.82 21.58 -21.30
N PRO A 122 19.03 21.37 -22.38
CA PRO A 122 17.58 21.33 -22.25
C PRO A 122 17.18 20.34 -21.15
N ALA A 123 16.19 20.72 -20.34
CA ALA A 123 15.75 19.87 -19.24
C ALA A 123 15.26 18.51 -19.75
N ALA A 124 15.70 17.42 -19.11
CA ALA A 124 15.27 16.07 -19.49
C ALA A 124 13.75 15.86 -19.32
N HIS A 125 13.17 16.53 -18.32
CA HIS A 125 11.74 16.53 -18.03
C HIS A 125 11.24 17.95 -17.75
N GLY A 126 10.12 18.31 -18.38
CA GLY A 126 9.49 19.62 -18.20
C GLY A 126 10.06 20.73 -19.10
N SER A 127 9.86 21.97 -18.70
CA SER A 127 10.37 23.17 -19.39
C SER A 127 11.55 23.79 -18.65
N GLY A 128 12.50 24.34 -19.38
CA GLY A 128 13.68 25.03 -18.84
C GLY A 128 14.98 24.32 -19.19
N LYS A 129 16.03 24.59 -18.42
CA LYS A 129 17.36 24.02 -18.60
C LYS A 129 17.84 23.35 -17.32
N ASP A 130 18.57 22.25 -17.49
CA ASP A 130 19.34 21.65 -16.44
C ASP A 130 20.76 22.22 -16.52
N ILE A 131 21.24 22.77 -15.41
CA ILE A 131 22.54 23.44 -15.29
C ILE A 131 23.36 22.70 -14.25
N THR A 132 24.58 22.31 -14.60
CA THR A 132 25.52 21.66 -13.68
C THR A 132 26.77 22.52 -13.50
N LEU A 133 27.12 22.80 -12.25
CA LEU A 133 28.36 23.47 -11.86
C LEU A 133 29.25 22.46 -11.14
N THR A 134 30.45 22.23 -11.66
CA THR A 134 31.41 21.29 -11.07
C THR A 134 32.60 22.04 -10.49
N TYR A 135 32.90 21.78 -9.23
CA TYR A 135 34.08 22.21 -8.49
C TYR A 135 34.89 20.97 -8.08
N ASP A 136 36.10 21.15 -7.56
CA ASP A 136 36.89 20.01 -7.05
C ASP A 136 36.21 19.37 -5.84
N GLU A 137 35.57 20.20 -5.01
CA GLU A 137 34.98 19.83 -3.73
C GLU A 137 33.52 19.37 -3.83
N ALA A 138 32.80 19.79 -4.88
CA ALA A 138 31.35 19.59 -4.99
C ALA A 138 30.81 19.72 -6.42
N THR A 139 29.63 19.16 -6.64
CA THR A 139 28.85 19.33 -7.87
C THR A 139 27.44 19.78 -7.51
N PHE A 140 26.94 20.79 -8.21
CA PHE A 140 25.61 21.37 -7.99
C PHE A 140 24.78 21.26 -9.25
N HIS A 141 23.55 20.78 -9.11
CA HIS A 141 22.59 20.63 -10.20
C HIS A 141 21.41 21.57 -9.97
N PHE A 142 21.14 22.44 -10.93
CA PHE A 142 20.06 23.42 -10.90
C PHE A 142 19.07 23.19 -12.03
N ARG A 143 17.86 23.73 -11.85
CA ARG A 143 16.88 23.84 -12.93
C ARG A 143 16.24 25.21 -12.95
N GLY A 144 16.12 25.74 -14.16
CA GLY A 144 15.51 27.04 -14.40
C GLY A 144 16.22 27.77 -15.52
N GLU A 145 16.19 29.09 -15.44
CA GLU A 145 16.86 29.97 -16.38
C GLU A 145 17.69 30.99 -15.61
N ASN A 146 18.90 31.24 -16.10
CA ASN A 146 19.84 32.24 -15.58
C ASN A 146 20.28 31.95 -14.13
N GLU A 147 20.88 32.93 -13.48
CA GLU A 147 21.51 32.80 -12.16
C GLU A 147 20.53 32.58 -10.99
N GLN A 148 19.23 32.64 -11.26
CA GLN A 148 18.15 32.41 -10.28
C GLN A 148 17.58 30.99 -10.34
N ALA A 149 18.20 30.10 -11.11
CA ALA A 149 17.81 28.69 -11.15
C ALA A 149 17.87 28.07 -9.74
N GLY A 150 16.83 27.31 -9.39
CA GLY A 150 16.72 26.65 -8.09
C GLY A 150 17.53 25.36 -8.07
N ILE A 151 18.11 25.04 -6.92
CA ILE A 151 18.85 23.78 -6.74
C ILE A 151 17.91 22.57 -6.84
N ARG A 152 18.34 21.54 -7.56
CA ARG A 152 17.70 20.22 -7.61
C ARG A 152 18.43 19.18 -6.81
N ALA A 153 19.75 19.20 -6.87
CA ALA A 153 20.59 18.26 -6.14
C ALA A 153 22.00 18.82 -5.98
N LEU A 154 22.73 18.30 -5.00
CA LEU A 154 24.16 18.55 -4.86
C LEU A 154 24.89 17.31 -4.36
N VAL A 155 26.16 17.22 -4.74
CA VAL A 155 27.11 16.19 -4.33
C VAL A 155 28.29 16.89 -3.68
N ILE A 156 28.67 16.49 -2.46
CA ILE A 156 29.78 17.06 -1.68
C ILE A 156 30.81 15.96 -1.47
N LYS A 157 32.08 16.24 -1.75
CA LYS A 157 33.19 15.27 -1.65
C LYS A 157 34.30 15.71 -0.71
N GLU A 158 34.31 16.98 -0.28
CA GLU A 158 35.30 17.53 0.64
C GLU A 158 34.65 18.18 1.88
N SER A 159 35.41 18.31 2.97
CA SER A 159 34.90 18.69 4.30
C SER A 159 34.64 20.19 4.50
N PHE A 160 34.28 20.92 3.45
CA PHE A 160 34.05 22.37 3.51
C PHE A 160 32.63 22.74 3.99
N LEU A 161 31.73 21.76 4.00
CA LEU A 161 30.32 21.93 4.30
C LEU A 161 29.87 20.95 5.39
N THR A 162 28.99 21.41 6.28
CA THR A 162 28.43 20.60 7.36
C THR A 162 26.90 20.67 7.35
N THR A 163 26.22 19.55 7.57
CA THR A 163 24.75 19.47 7.73
C THR A 163 24.28 20.19 9.00
N SER A 164 22.97 20.41 9.16
CA SER A 164 22.42 21.09 10.34
C SER A 164 22.70 20.35 11.63
N GLU A 165 22.77 19.02 11.51
CA GLU A 165 23.07 18.09 12.60
C GLU A 165 24.58 17.78 12.75
N GLY A 166 25.45 18.50 12.04
CA GLY A 166 26.89 18.41 12.25
C GLY A 166 27.60 17.29 11.49
N ILE A 167 26.98 16.69 10.47
CA ILE A 167 27.63 15.70 9.59
C ILE A 167 28.42 16.41 8.49
N THR A 168 29.63 15.93 8.24
CA THR A 168 30.51 16.42 7.16
C THR A 168 31.34 15.24 6.63
N ILE A 169 32.04 15.45 5.51
CA ILE A 169 32.99 14.47 4.97
C ILE A 169 34.02 14.11 6.05
N GLY A 170 34.26 12.82 6.22
CA GLY A 170 35.07 12.26 7.32
C GLY A 170 34.30 12.02 8.62
N SER A 171 33.00 12.27 8.70
CA SER A 171 32.19 11.81 9.84
C SER A 171 32.10 10.28 9.85
N THR A 172 32.03 9.66 11.03
CA THR A 172 31.93 8.20 11.11
C THR A 172 30.53 7.71 10.74
N GLN A 173 30.44 6.46 10.27
CA GLN A 173 29.15 5.80 10.03
C GLN A 173 28.27 5.79 11.29
N GLU A 174 28.88 5.53 12.45
CA GLU A 174 28.19 5.56 13.75
C GLU A 174 27.55 6.93 14.00
N LYS A 175 28.28 8.02 13.74
CA LYS A 175 27.75 9.37 13.92
C LYS A 175 26.52 9.59 13.04
N VAL A 176 26.61 9.24 11.75
CA VAL A 176 25.46 9.35 10.81
C VAL A 176 24.25 8.58 11.33
N ARG A 177 24.43 7.32 11.75
CA ARG A 177 23.34 6.49 12.26
C ARG A 177 22.78 7.00 13.59
N SER A 178 23.61 7.57 14.45
CA SER A 178 23.15 8.17 15.72
C SER A 178 22.33 9.45 15.48
N THR A 179 22.64 10.20 14.42
CA THR A 179 22.01 11.47 14.08
C THR A 179 20.73 11.29 13.29
N TYR A 180 20.75 10.46 12.25
CA TYR A 180 19.64 10.32 11.30
C TYR A 180 18.97 8.94 11.37
N GLY A 181 19.32 8.10 12.34
CA GLY A 181 18.91 6.69 12.40
C GLY A 181 17.41 6.45 12.40
N GLU A 182 16.62 7.37 12.96
CA GLU A 182 15.16 7.27 12.95
C GLU A 182 14.55 7.42 11.54
N TYR A 183 15.28 8.05 10.61
CA TYR A 183 14.87 8.27 9.22
C TYR A 183 15.43 7.25 8.23
N ILE A 184 16.27 6.31 8.71
CA ILE A 184 16.84 5.26 7.87
C ILE A 184 15.82 4.15 7.72
N TYR A 185 15.31 3.96 6.50
CA TYR A 185 14.41 2.85 6.18
C TYR A 185 15.20 1.68 5.61
N GLU A 186 15.41 0.64 6.42
CA GLU A 186 16.10 -0.59 6.00
C GLU A 186 15.35 -1.33 4.88
N GLU A 187 14.03 -1.15 4.74
CA GLU A 187 13.26 -1.74 3.62
C GLU A 187 13.45 -1.02 2.27
N TYR A 188 13.92 0.24 2.29
CA TYR A 188 14.17 1.03 1.08
C TYR A 188 15.65 1.22 0.78
N SER A 189 16.55 0.84 1.69
CA SER A 189 17.96 0.68 1.34
C SER A 189 18.06 -0.45 0.34
N HIS A 190 18.11 -0.11 -0.95
CA HIS A 190 18.55 -1.07 -1.96
C HIS A 190 19.98 -1.47 -1.58
N ASP A 191 20.12 -2.68 -1.06
CA ASP A 191 21.37 -3.37 -0.69
C ASP A 191 22.38 -3.53 -1.84
N GLU A 192 22.23 -2.78 -2.95
CA GLU A 192 23.18 -2.83 -4.06
C GLU A 192 24.49 -2.08 -3.75
N TYR A 193 24.53 -1.29 -2.67
CA TYR A 193 25.74 -0.65 -2.17
C TYR A 193 25.81 -0.75 -0.64
N ASP A 194 26.50 -1.79 -0.13
CA ASP A 194 26.78 -2.04 1.31
C ASP A 194 27.35 -0.82 2.07
N ASN A 195 27.74 0.22 1.34
CA ASN A 195 28.46 1.37 1.82
C ASN A 195 27.69 2.69 1.60
N VAL A 196 26.36 2.68 1.49
CA VAL A 196 25.55 3.90 1.41
C VAL A 196 24.45 3.90 2.47
N ILE A 197 24.32 5.01 3.21
CA ILE A 197 23.19 5.27 4.10
C ILE A 197 22.28 6.30 3.43
N SER A 198 21.04 5.92 3.13
CA SER A 198 20.05 6.80 2.51
C SER A 198 18.92 7.13 3.48
N ILE A 199 18.49 8.39 3.49
CA ILE A 199 17.35 8.90 4.25
C ILE A 199 16.42 9.71 3.35
N GLY A 200 15.11 9.62 3.62
CA GLY A 200 14.07 10.18 2.77
C GLY A 200 13.66 9.23 1.63
N GLY A 201 12.93 9.79 0.65
CA GLY A 201 12.35 9.02 -0.47
C GLY A 201 12.49 9.77 -1.78
N LYS A 202 11.40 10.38 -2.27
CA LYS A 202 11.43 11.22 -3.49
C LYS A 202 12.37 12.43 -3.37
N THR A 203 12.58 12.89 -2.15
CA THR A 203 13.56 13.90 -1.75
C THR A 203 14.28 13.36 -0.52
N GLY A 204 15.54 13.74 -0.34
CA GLY A 204 16.34 13.14 0.73
C GLY A 204 17.83 13.42 0.63
N MET A 205 18.57 12.65 1.41
CA MET A 205 20.02 12.72 1.50
C MET A 205 20.61 11.31 1.61
N ALA A 206 21.82 11.14 1.09
CA ALA A 206 22.56 9.90 1.17
C ALA A 206 24.02 10.17 1.52
N PHE A 207 24.61 9.23 2.25
CA PHE A 207 25.99 9.26 2.70
C PHE A 207 26.70 8.04 2.14
N ARG A 208 27.68 8.25 1.26
CA ARG A 208 28.61 7.18 0.88
C ARG A 208 29.64 7.01 1.98
N ILE A 209 29.84 5.79 2.42
CA ILE A 209 30.77 5.38 3.46
C ILE A 209 31.95 4.65 2.80
N ILE A 210 33.17 5.01 3.16
CA ILE A 210 34.40 4.30 2.80
C ILE A 210 35.24 4.20 4.07
N ASP A 211 35.72 3.00 4.41
CA ASP A 211 36.53 2.76 5.61
C ASP A 211 35.91 3.35 6.89
N ASP A 212 34.59 3.17 7.08
CA ASP A 212 33.78 3.68 8.22
C ASP A 212 33.58 5.20 8.26
N HIS A 213 33.97 5.94 7.21
CA HIS A 213 33.86 7.39 7.15
C HIS A 213 33.04 7.86 5.95
N VAL A 214 32.30 8.94 6.11
CA VAL A 214 31.55 9.60 5.03
C VAL A 214 32.54 10.13 4.00
N SER A 215 32.50 9.61 2.78
CA SER A 215 33.32 10.07 1.64
C SER A 215 32.56 10.99 0.69
N GLU A 216 31.23 10.92 0.71
CA GLU A 216 30.37 11.73 -0.15
C GLU A 216 29.03 11.97 0.55
N ILE A 217 28.51 13.18 0.42
CA ILE A 217 27.14 13.53 0.81
C ILE A 217 26.39 13.91 -0.45
N PHE A 218 25.30 13.22 -0.74
CA PHE A 218 24.40 13.51 -1.85
C PHE A 218 23.05 13.99 -1.31
N ILE A 219 22.57 15.13 -1.77
CA ILE A 219 21.29 15.71 -1.35
C ILE A 219 20.45 15.94 -2.60
N TRP A 220 19.19 15.47 -2.60
CA TRP A 220 18.25 15.67 -3.70
C TRP A 220 16.92 16.26 -3.22
N PHE A 221 16.52 17.35 -3.87
CA PHE A 221 15.28 18.09 -3.62
C PHE A 221 14.18 17.77 -4.63
N SER A 222 14.50 16.97 -5.65
CA SER A 222 13.52 16.50 -6.62
C SER A 222 13.95 15.17 -7.21
N TYR A 223 13.00 14.25 -7.37
CA TYR A 223 13.16 13.02 -8.13
C TYR A 223 13.06 13.31 -9.64
N GLU A 224 13.77 12.58 -10.48
CA GLU A 224 13.60 12.61 -11.95
C GLU A 224 12.47 11.68 -12.42
#